data_AF-A0A3A1QMD1-F1
#
_entry.id   AF-A0A3A1QMD1-F1
#
_cell.length_a   1.000
_cell.length_b   1.000
_cell.length_c   1.000
_cell.angle_alpha   90.00
_cell.angle_beta   90.00
_cell.angle_gamma   90.00
#
_symmetry.space_group_name_H-M   'P 1'
#
loop_
_entity.id
_entity.type
_entity.pdbx_description
1 polymer ?
#
loop_
_entity_poly.entity_id
_entity_poly.type
_entity_poly.pdbx_seq_one_letter_code
_entity_poly.pdbx_strand_id
1 'polypeptide(L)' 'MKMVLLAILTGFIAGFIFALFKLPIPAPPAFAGVAGIIGIYLGFKAYAWVQPMIESMMK' A
#
# COMPACT_ATOMS: atom_id res chain seq x y z
N MET A 1 11.67 -6.82 -7.91
CA MET A 1 11.25 -6.06 -9.11
C MET A 1 10.18 -6.78 -9.93
N LYS A 2 10.40 -8.02 -10.39
CA LYS A 2 9.38 -8.80 -11.13
C LYS A 2 8.00 -8.85 -10.46
N MET A 3 7.96 -9.13 -9.15
CA MET A 3 6.70 -9.18 -8.39
C MET A 3 5.98 -7.83 -8.30
N VAL A 4 6.73 -6.73 -8.21
CA VAL A 4 6.16 -5.37 -8.15
C VAL A 4 5.49 -5.03 -9.47
N LEU A 5 6.16 -5.31 -10.59
CA LEU A 5 5.62 -5.10 -11.93
C LEU A 5 4.36 -5.94 -12.17
N LEU A 6 4.39 -7.23 -11.76
CA LEU A 6 3.23 -8.11 -11.87
C LEU A 6 2.07 -7.66 -10.96
N ALA A 7 2.35 -7.13 -9.77
CA ALA A 7 1.32 -6.60 -8.87
C ALA A 7 0.65 -5.35 -9.45
N ILE A 8 1.43 -4.42 -10.01
CA ILE A 8 0.92 -3.23 -10.69
C ILE A 8 0.06 -3.64 -11.89
N LEU A 9 0.56 -4.54 -12.74
CA LEU A 9 -0.14 -4.99 -13.93
C LEU A 9 -1.45 -5.72 -13.57
N THR A 10 -1.41 -6.61 -12.57
CA THR A 10 -2.59 -7.32 -12.08
C THR A 10 -3.62 -6.34 -11.51
N GLY A 11 -3.19 -5.39 -10.68
CA GLY A 11 -4.07 -4.36 -10.12
C GLY A 11 -4.70 -3.48 -11.19
N PHE A 12 -3.93 -3.10 -12.20
CA PHE A 12 -4.42 -2.33 -13.35
C PHE A 12 -5.48 -3.10 -14.14
N ILE A 13 -5.19 -4.35 -14.53
CA ILE A 13 -6.12 -5.19 -15.30
C ILE A 13 -7.40 -5.45 -14.50
N ALA A 14 -7.29 -5.79 -13.21
CA ALA A 14 -8.44 -6.01 -12.35
C ALA A 14 -9.30 -4.74 -12.23
N GLY A 15 -8.68 -3.58 -11.95
CA GLY A 15 -9.39 -2.30 -11.89
C GLY A 15 -10.08 -1.94 -13.21
N PHE A 16 -9.41 -2.17 -14.34
CA PHE A 16 -9.96 -1.93 -15.67
C PHE A 16 -11.18 -2.81 -15.94
N ILE A 17 -11.10 -4.11 -15.67
CA ILE A 17 -12.23 -5.04 -15.86
C ILE A 17 -13.42 -4.64 -14.99
N PHE A 18 -13.20 -4.34 -13.71
CA PHE A 18 -14.28 -3.94 -12.82
C PHE A 18 -14.95 -2.63 -13.26
N ALA A 19 -14.17 -1.64 -13.69
CA ALA A 19 -14.70 -0.40 -14.23
C ALA A 19 -15.48 -0.62 -15.55
N LEU A 20 -14.96 -1.46 -16.44
CA LEU A 20 -15.59 -1.80 -17.72
C LEU A 20 -16.98 -2.42 -17.53
N PHE A 21 -17.11 -3.32 -16.55
CA PHE A 21 -18.39 -3.98 -16.22
C PHE A 21 -19.22 -3.22 -15.17
N LYS A 22 -18.78 -2.02 -14.74
CA LYS A 22 -19.44 -1.22 -13.67
C LYS A 22 -19.67 -2.01 -12.38
N LEU A 23 -18.76 -2.93 -12.07
CA LEU A 23 -18.82 -3.73 -10.85
C LEU A 23 -18.29 -2.91 -9.67
N PRO A 24 -18.81 -3.13 -8.45
CA PRO A 24 -18.22 -2.53 -7.26
C PRO A 24 -16.77 -2.98 -7.11
N ILE A 25 -15.85 -2.03 -7.00
CA ILE A 25 -14.42 -2.35 -6.86
C ILE A 25 -14.13 -2.91 -5.47
N PRO A 26 -13.30 -3.97 -5.34
CA PRO A 26 -12.91 -4.55 -4.05
C PRO A 26 -11.82 -3.72 -3.34
N ALA A 27 -11.17 -2.80 -4.06
CA ALA A 27 -10.14 -1.91 -3.54
C ALA A 27 -10.76 -0.66 -2.89
N PRO A 28 -10.01 0.08 -2.04
CA PRO A 28 -10.50 1.34 -1.46
C PRO A 28 -10.99 2.30 -2.57
N PRO A 29 -12.27 2.70 -2.55
CA PRO A 29 -12.85 3.47 -3.65
C PRO A 29 -12.44 4.94 -3.65
N ALA A 30 -12.02 5.45 -2.49
CA ALA A 30 -11.53 6.81 -2.33
C ALA A 30 -10.01 6.86 -2.40
N PHE A 31 -9.47 7.88 -3.06
CA PHE A 31 -8.03 8.17 -3.07
C PHE A 31 -7.45 8.28 -1.65
N ALA A 32 -8.22 8.80 -0.70
CA ALA A 32 -7.86 8.86 0.72
C ALA A 32 -7.54 7.47 1.31
N GLY A 33 -8.25 6.42 0.91
CA GLY A 33 -7.98 5.05 1.35
C GLY A 33 -6.65 4.52 0.81
N VAL A 34 -6.34 4.80 -0.46
CA VAL A 34 -5.05 4.44 -1.08
C VAL A 34 -3.89 5.19 -0.41
N ALA A 35 -4.06 6.50 -0.19
CA ALA A 35 -3.07 7.32 0.52
C ALA A 35 -2.84 6.82 1.96
N GLY A 36 -3.90 6.38 2.65
CA GLY A 36 -3.79 5.77 3.98
C GLY A 36 -2.94 4.50 4.00
N ILE A 37 -3.12 3.59 3.02
CA ILE A 37 -2.29 2.38 2.89
C ILE A 37 -0.81 2.74 2.69
N ILE A 38 -0.52 3.73 1.85
CA ILE A 38 0.85 4.23 1.63
C ILE A 38 1.42 4.78 2.94
N GLY A 39 0.65 5.60 3.67
CA GLY A 39 1.05 6.16 4.95
C GLY A 39 1.37 5.11 6.00
N ILE A 40 0.55 4.04 6.10
CA ILE A 40 0.80 2.92 7.01
C ILE A 40 2.12 2.22 6.68
N TYR A 41 2.38 1.92 5.40
CA TYR A 41 3.63 1.29 4.98
C TYR A 41 4.85 2.15 5.28
N LEU A 42 4.77 3.45 4.96
CA LEU A 42 5.86 4.40 5.25
C LEU A 42 6.10 4.55 6.75
N GLY A 43 5.04 4.62 7.57
CA GLY A 43 5.16 4.66 9.03
C GLY A 43 5.84 3.42 9.60
N PHE A 44 5.48 2.23 9.11
CA PHE A 44 6.16 0.98 9.47
C PHE A 44 7.65 0.99 9.09
N LYS A 45 7.98 1.47 7.89
CA LYS A 45 9.38 1.60 7.44
C LYS A 45 10.15 2.64 8.25
N ALA A 46 9.53 3.76 8.60
CA ALA A 46 10.12 4.80 9.43
C ALA A 46 10.38 4.30 10.84
N TYR A 47 9.46 3.52 11.42
CA TYR A 47 9.68 2.88 12.72
C TYR A 47 10.94 2.01 12.73
N ALA A 48 11.20 1.24 11.66
CA ALA A 48 12.42 0.43 11.56
C ALA A 48 13.71 1.26 11.62
N TRP A 49 13.67 2.55 11.26
CA TRP A 49 14.81 3.46 11.40
C TRP A 49 14.95 4.07 12.80
N VAL A 50 13.82 4.28 13.48
CA VAL A 50 13.78 4.87 14.83
C VAL A 50 13.94 3.81 15.93
N GLN A 51 13.61 2.55 15.64
CA GLN A 51 13.70 1.41 16.56
C GLN A 51 15.06 1.33 17.28
N PRO A 52 16.24 1.44 16.62
CA PRO A 52 17.53 1.34 17.31
C PRO A 52 17.76 2.47 18.32
N MET A 53 17.20 3.66 18.05
CA MET A 53 17.29 4.81 18.95
C MET A 53 16.43 4.59 20.20
N ILE A 54 15.20 4.09 20.02
CA ILE A 54 14.29 3.74 21.13
C ILE A 54 14.94 2.67 22.02
N GLU A 55 15.49 1.61 21.42
CA GLU A 55 16.17 0.54 22.15
C GLU A 55 17.37 1.04 22.96
N SER A 56 18.08 2.06 22.47
CA SER A 56 19.21 2.67 23.19
C SER A 56 18.78 3.54 24.38
N MET A 57 17.57 4.11 24.36
CA MET A 57 17.02 4.96 25.42
C MET A 57 16.33 4.16 26.53
N MET A 58 15.91 2.93 26.26
CA MET A 58 15.22 2.07 27.22
C MET A 58 16.17 1.11 27.98
N LYS A 59 17.46 1.14 27.67
CA LYS A 59 18.52 0.50 28.45
C LYS A 59 19.10 1.48 29.44
#